data_AF-A0A7J2JMC9-F1
#
_entry.id   AF-A0A7J2JMC9-F1
#
_cell.length_a   1.000
_cell.length_b   1.000
_cell.length_c   1.000
_cell.angle_alpha   90.00
_cell.angle_beta   90.00
_cell.angle_gamma   90.00
#
_symmetry.space_group_name_H-M   'P 1'
#
loop_
_entity.id
_entity.type
_entity.pdbx_description
1 polymer ?
#
loop_
_entity_poly.entity_id
_entity_poly.type
_entity_poly.pdbx_seq_one_letter_code
_entity_poly.pdbx_strand_id
1 'polypeptide(L)' 'MLLRFILAILGIAVIGYSVYGVKNGKLHMRGFWADKTEKPWLFWLMVVIYLGFGGMLLYFSIWGKFGGK' A
#
# COMPACT_ATOMS: atom_id res chain seq x y z
N MET A 1 -16.53 12.24 -8.14
CA MET A 1 -16.87 10.81 -7.95
C MET A 1 -15.80 9.88 -8.53
N LEU A 2 -15.45 9.98 -9.82
CA LEU A 2 -14.45 9.13 -10.46
C LEU A 2 -13.12 9.00 -9.69
N LEU A 3 -12.57 10.13 -9.22
CA LEU A 3 -11.32 10.14 -8.45
C LEU A 3 -11.38 9.30 -7.17
N ARG A 4 -12.52 9.30 -6.47
CA ARG A 4 -12.70 8.50 -5.23
C ARG A 4 -12.66 7.01 -5.53
N PHE A 5 -13.29 6.57 -6.63
CA PHE A 5 -13.25 5.17 -7.06
C PHE A 5 -11.84 4.73 -7.46
N ILE A 6 -11.10 5.58 -8.19
CA ILE A 6 -9.71 5.29 -8.56
C ILE A 6 -8.83 5.14 -7.31
N LEU A 7 -8.97 6.04 -6.35
CA LEU A 7 -8.24 5.98 -5.07
C LEU A 7 -8.62 4.75 -4.24
N ALA A 8 -9.90 4.36 -4.23
CA ALA A 8 -10.34 3.14 -3.55
C ALA A 8 -9.69 1.90 -4.14
N ILE A 9 -9.74 1.75 -5.47
CA ILE A 9 -9.17 0.61 -6.19
C ILE A 9 -7.65 0.55 -5.98
N LEU A 10 -6.95 1.70 -6.07
CA LEU A 10 -5.52 1.78 -5.81
C LEU A 10 -5.18 1.41 -4.35
N GLY A 11 -5.95 1.90 -3.38
CA GLY A 11 -5.76 1.57 -1.97
C GLY A 11 -5.90 0.06 -1.71
N ILE A 12 -6.96 -0.55 -2.24
CA ILE A 12 -7.18 -2.01 -2.16
C ILE A 12 -6.05 -2.78 -2.84
N ALA A 13 -5.62 -2.35 -4.04
CA ALA A 13 -4.56 -3.01 -4.78
C ALA A 13 -3.22 -2.97 -4.02
N VAL A 14 -2.89 -1.84 -3.40
CA VAL A 14 -1.66 -1.68 -2.61
C VAL A 14 -1.68 -2.55 -1.35
N ILE A 15 -2.82 -2.58 -0.63
CA ILE A 15 -2.98 -3.44 0.55
C ILE A 15 -2.89 -4.92 0.13
N GLY A 16 -3.59 -5.30 -0.94
CA GLY A 16 -3.56 -6.66 -1.49
C GLY A 16 -2.15 -7.09 -1.90
N TYR A 17 -1.39 -6.20 -2.54
CA TYR A 17 0.01 -6.44 -2.88
C TYR A 17 0.88 -6.67 -1.64
N SER A 18 0.69 -5.87 -0.59
CA SER A 18 1.41 -6.03 0.68
C SER A 18 1.12 -7.39 1.32
N VAL A 19 -0.15 -7.78 1.40
CA VAL A 19 -0.57 -9.09 1.95
C VAL A 19 -0.02 -10.25 1.12
N TYR A 20 -0.04 -10.13 -0.22
CA TYR A 20 0.56 -11.11 -1.12
C TYR A 20 2.07 -11.22 -0.91
N GLY A 21 2.77 -10.10 -0.73
CA GLY A 21 4.20 -10.08 -0.43
C GLY A 21 4.54 -10.71 0.92
N VAL A 22 3.71 -10.48 1.94
CA VAL A 22 3.81 -11.16 3.26
C VAL A 22 3.71 -12.67 3.12
N LYS A 23 2.75 -13.16 2.33
CA LYS A 23 2.54 -14.60 2.11
C LYS A 23 3.72 -15.26 1.37
N ASN A 24 4.30 -14.57 0.39
CA ASN A 24 5.42 -15.10 -0.39
C ASN A 24 6.80 -14.80 0.23
N GLY A 25 6.86 -14.04 1.33
CA GLY A 25 8.10 -13.67 2.00
C GLY A 25 8.99 -12.70 1.22
N LYS A 26 8.49 -12.14 0.11
CA LYS A 26 9.23 -11.25 -0.79
C LYS A 26 8.37 -10.05 -1.16
N LEU A 27 8.93 -8.86 -1.00
CA LEU A 27 8.31 -7.60 -1.41
C LEU A 27 9.26 -6.84 -2.32
N HIS A 28 8.73 -6.33 -3.42
CA HIS A 28 9.49 -5.46 -4.31
C HIS A 28 9.13 -4.01 -4.01
N MET A 29 10.13 -3.18 -3.74
CA MET A 29 9.97 -1.74 -3.66
C MET A 29 11.00 -1.09 -4.57
N ARG A 30 10.52 -0.24 -5.48
CA ARG A 30 11.26 0.44 -6.55
C ARG A 30 12.79 0.43 -6.38
N GLY A 31 13.46 -0.53 -7.01
CA GLY A 31 14.92 -0.69 -7.01
C GLY A 31 15.51 -1.67 -5.99
N PHE A 32 14.68 -2.30 -5.14
CA PHE A 32 15.11 -3.25 -4.11
C PHE A 32 14.10 -4.38 -3.89
N TRP A 33 14.60 -5.60 -3.74
CA TRP A 33 13.84 -6.73 -3.22
C TRP A 33 14.09 -6.83 -1.72
N ALA A 34 13.04 -6.66 -0.92
CA ALA A 34 13.09 -6.98 0.49
C ALA A 34 12.67 -8.43 0.67
N ASP A 35 13.63 -9.25 1.10
CA ASP A 35 13.39 -10.64 1.51
C ASP A 35 13.23 -10.72 3.03
N LYS A 36 12.21 -11.44 3.48
CA LYS A 36 11.93 -11.66 4.91
C LYS A 36 13.09 -12.38 5.61
N THR A 37 13.87 -13.17 4.89
CA THR A 37 14.98 -13.98 5.45
C THR A 37 16.29 -13.21 5.56
N GLU A 38 16.62 -12.37 4.57
CA GLU A 38 17.88 -11.60 4.58
C GLU A 38 17.78 -10.35 5.47
N LYS A 39 16.67 -9.60 5.36
CA LYS A 39 16.47 -8.33 6.06
C LYS A 39 15.05 -8.25 6.62
N PRO A 40 14.73 -9.01 7.68
CA PRO A 40 13.38 -9.10 8.24
C PRO A 40 12.84 -7.74 8.69
N TRP A 41 13.68 -6.90 9.31
CA TRP A 41 13.27 -5.57 9.77
C TRP A 41 12.84 -4.67 8.59
N LEU A 42 13.59 -4.72 7.48
CA LEU A 42 13.32 -3.92 6.29
C LEU A 42 12.05 -4.41 5.59
N PHE A 43 11.85 -5.72 5.54
CA PHE A 43 10.63 -6.35 5.03
C PHE A 43 9.40 -5.86 5.79
N TRP A 44 9.40 -5.96 7.12
CA TRP A 44 8.27 -5.50 7.94
C TRP A 44 8.06 -3.98 7.86
N LEU A 45 9.14 -3.19 7.80
CA LEU A 45 9.04 -1.76 7.56
C LEU A 45 8.31 -1.48 6.23
N MET A 46 8.67 -2.19 5.15
CA MET A 46 8.00 -2.06 3.86
C MET A 46 6.53 -2.47 3.91
N VAL A 47 6.20 -3.57 4.62
CA VAL A 47 4.80 -3.99 4.83
C VAL A 47 4.00 -2.86 5.47
N VAL A 48 4.52 -2.28 6.56
CA VAL A 48 3.88 -1.18 7.28
C VAL A 48 3.71 0.05 6.39
N ILE A 49 4.74 0.41 5.60
CA ILE A 49 4.66 1.53 4.66
C ILE A 49 3.58 1.29 3.61
N TYR A 50 3.53 0.11 2.99
CA TYR A 50 2.50 -0.21 1.99
C TYR A 50 1.10 -0.23 2.59
N LEU A 51 0.92 -0.81 3.78
CA LEU A 51 -0.37 -0.79 4.48
C LEU A 51 -0.78 0.63 4.86
N GLY A 52 0.17 1.45 5.35
CA GLY A 52 -0.07 2.85 5.66
C GLY A 52 -0.48 3.66 4.43
N PHE A 53 0.21 3.47 3.30
CA PHE A 53 -0.10 4.17 2.06
C PHE A 53 -1.46 3.73 1.48
N GLY A 54 -1.73 2.42 1.47
CA GLY A 54 -3.03 1.90 1.05
C GLY A 54 -4.18 2.38 1.95
N GLY A 55 -3.99 2.38 3.27
CA GLY A 55 -4.94 2.92 4.24
C GLY A 55 -5.16 4.42 4.07
N MET A 56 -4.11 5.19 3.81
CA MET A 56 -4.20 6.62 3.49
C MET A 56 -5.01 6.85 2.21
N LEU A 57 -4.79 6.08 1.14
CA LEU A 57 -5.57 6.17 -0.09
C LEU A 57 -7.06 5.86 0.12
N LEU A 58 -7.37 4.84 0.92
CA LEU A 58 -8.75 4.53 1.31
C LEU A 58 -9.37 5.66 2.15
N TYR A 59 -8.62 6.21 3.09
CA TYR A 59 -9.07 7.34 3.89
C TYR A 59 -9.39 8.55 3.01
N PHE A 60 -8.52 8.90 2.07
CA PHE A 60 -8.79 9.96 1.10
C PHE A 60 -9.95 9.61 0.17
N SER A 61 -10.14 8.35 -0.22
CA SER A 61 -11.29 7.97 -1.04
C SER A 61 -12.62 8.28 -0.34
N ILE A 62 -12.73 8.00 0.96
CA ILE A 62 -13.96 8.13 1.73
C ILE A 62 -14.14 9.56 2.28
N TRP A 63 -13.12 10.11 2.94
CA TRP A 63 -13.16 11.42 3.61
C TRP A 63 -12.56 12.57 2.79
N GLY A 64 -11.95 12.28 1.64
CA GLY A 64 -11.34 13.29 0.79
C GLY A 64 -12.38 14.27 0.23
N LYS A 65 -12.24 15.53 0.62
CA LYS A 65 -12.89 16.66 -0.03
C LYS A 65 -12.12 17.00 -1.30
N PHE A 66 -12.46 16.31 -2.39
CA PHE A 66 -11.96 16.63 -3.73
C PHE A 66 -12.84 17.71 -4.35
N GLY A 67 -12.40 18.96 -4.21
CA GLY A 67 -13.10 20.14 -4.71
C GLY A 67 -13.30 21.19 -3.63
N GLY A 68 -12.32 22.08 -3.48
CA GLY A 68 -12.59 23.43 -3.02
C GLY A 68 -13.34 24.18 -4.12
N LYS A 69 -14.27 25.05 -3.73
CA LYS A 69 -14.66 26.18 -4.57
C LYS A 69 -13.45 27.08 -4.76
#